data_AF-A0A951QFZ3-F1
#
_entry.id   AF-A0A951QFZ3-F1
#
_cell.length_a   1.000
_cell.length_b   1.000
_cell.length_c   1.000
_cell.angle_alpha   90.00
_cell.angle_beta   90.00
_cell.angle_gamma   90.00
#
_symmetry.space_group_name_H-M   'P 1'
#
loop_
_entity.id
_entity.type
_entity.pdbx_description
1 polymer ?
#
loop_
_entity_poly.entity_id
_entity_poly.type
_entity_poly.pdbx_seq_one_letter_code
_entity_poly.pdbx_strand_id
1 'polypeptide(L)' 'MDFLTGLFDGLGGINFEAIAQLTMLALIVIAGPAVIFVLALRGGDL' A
#
# COMPACT_ATOMS: atom_id res chain seq x y z
N MET A 1 10.34 -21.32 -7.54
CA MET A 1 9.21 -21.95 -6.80
C MET A 1 8.54 -20.96 -5.86
N ASP A 2 8.59 -19.66 -6.18
CA ASP A 2 8.11 -18.57 -5.32
C ASP A 2 6.57 -18.53 -5.20
N PHE A 3 5.89 -18.83 -6.31
CA PHE A 3 4.43 -18.95 -6.37
C PHE A 3 3.84 -20.02 -5.43
N LEU A 4 4.51 -21.17 -5.31
CA LEU A 4 4.05 -22.25 -4.41
C LEU A 4 4.31 -21.88 -2.95
N THR A 5 5.45 -21.28 -2.65
CA THR A 5 5.77 -20.78 -1.30
C THR A 5 4.75 -19.72 -0.85
N GLY A 6 4.41 -18.76 -1.70
CA GLY A 6 3.39 -17.74 -1.39
C GLY A 6 1.98 -18.30 -1.17
N LEU A 7 1.62 -19.40 -1.84
CA LEU A 7 0.34 -20.09 -1.64
C LEU A 7 0.29 -20.81 -0.28
N PHE A 8 1.37 -21.47 0.14
CA PHE A 8 1.41 -22.20 1.42
C PHE A 8 1.53 -21.26 2.63
N ASP A 9 2.20 -20.12 2.48
CA ASP A 9 2.28 -19.09 3.52
C ASP A 9 0.91 -18.44 3.79
N GLY A 10 0.10 -18.24 2.74
CA GLY A 10 -1.27 -17.73 2.84
C GLY A 10 -2.29 -18.70 3.47
N LEU A 11 -1.95 -19.99 3.63
CA LEU A 11 -2.82 -21.01 4.21
C LEU A 11 -2.44 -21.43 5.65
N GLY A 12 -1.27 -21.01 6.15
CA GLY A 12 -0.69 -21.56 7.40
C GLY A 12 -0.22 -20.56 8.46
N GLY A 13 -0.20 -19.26 8.19
CA GLY A 13 0.28 -18.26 9.15
C GLY A 13 0.12 -16.82 8.66
N ILE A 14 0.21 -15.85 9.56
CA ILE A 14 0.18 -14.43 9.20
C ILE A 14 1.48 -14.10 8.44
N ASN A 15 1.36 -13.72 7.17
CA ASN A 15 2.50 -13.27 6.37
C ASN A 15 2.79 -11.78 6.64
N PHE A 16 3.75 -11.52 7.53
CA PHE A 16 4.17 -10.16 7.91
C PHE A 16 4.86 -9.39 6.78
N GLU A 17 5.50 -10.08 5.84
CA GLU A 17 6.15 -9.45 4.68
C GLU A 17 5.11 -8.84 3.73
N ALA A 18 4.07 -9.60 3.38
CA ALA A 18 2.96 -9.12 2.54
C ALA A 18 2.23 -7.94 3.19
N ILE A 19 2.01 -7.99 4.52
CA ILE A 19 1.42 -6.88 5.27
C ILE A 19 2.29 -5.63 5.14
N ALA A 20 3.60 -5.76 5.33
CA ALA A 20 4.53 -4.64 5.20
C ALA A 20 4.54 -4.08 3.77
N GLN A 21 4.63 -4.95 2.76
CA GLN A 21 4.62 -4.56 1.34
C GLN A 21 3.34 -3.81 0.96
N LEU A 22 2.16 -4.33 1.33
CA LEU A 22 0.88 -3.68 1.06
C LEU A 22 0.72 -2.37 1.83
N THR A 23 1.22 -2.29 3.06
CA THR A 23 1.19 -1.05 3.85
C THR A 23 2.04 0.03 3.18
N MET A 24 3.26 -0.30 2.77
CA MET A 24 4.14 0.64 2.07
C MET A 24 3.55 1.09 0.73
N LEU A 25 2.96 0.15 -0.03
CA LEU A 25 2.28 0.47 -1.28
C LEU A 25 1.09 1.41 -1.04
N ALA A 26 0.24 1.12 -0.04
CA ALA A 26 -0.91 1.94 0.29
C ALA A 26 -0.50 3.38 0.66
N LEU A 27 0.59 3.55 1.42
CA LEU A 27 1.12 4.88 1.74
C LEU A 27 1.53 5.67 0.49
N ILE A 28 2.21 5.02 -0.46
CA ILE A 28 2.62 5.66 -1.73
C ILE A 28 1.40 6.04 -2.58
N VAL A 29 0.43 5.13 -2.71
CA VAL A 29 -0.79 5.37 -3.49
C VAL A 29 -1.62 6.50 -2.89
N ILE A 30 -1.71 6.60 -1.57
CA ILE A 30 -2.44 7.66 -0.88
C ILE A 30 -1.69 9.01 -0.97
N ALA A 31 -0.36 9.00 -1.04
CA ALA A 31 0.43 10.23 -1.10
C ALA A 31 0.04 11.14 -2.29
N GLY A 32 -0.25 10.57 -3.46
CA GLY A 32 -0.68 11.34 -4.64
C GLY A 32 -1.99 12.10 -4.43
N PRO A 33 -3.11 11.41 -4.16
CA PRO A 33 -4.39 12.05 -3.84
C PRO A 33 -4.34 12.95 -2.61
N ALA A 34 -3.54 12.61 -1.60
CA ALA A 34 -3.39 13.43 -0.40
C ALA A 34 -2.84 14.83 -0.71
N VAL A 35 -1.84 14.94 -1.61
CA VAL A 35 -1.32 16.25 -2.04
C VAL A 35 -2.40 17.06 -2.76
N ILE A 36 -3.12 16.45 -3.70
CA ILE A 36 -4.21 17.13 -4.43
C ILE A 36 -5.30 17.60 -3.45
N PHE A 37 -5.69 16.75 -2.50
CA PHE A 37 -6.69 17.09 -1.50
C PHE A 37 -6.27 18.29 -0.64
N VAL A 38 -5.01 18.33 -0.21
CA VAL A 38 -4.46 19.46 0.55
C VAL A 38 -4.43 20.74 -0.29
N LEU A 39 -4.01 20.67 -1.55
CA LEU A 39 -4.00 21.83 -2.46
C LEU A 39 -5.41 22.36 -2.71
N ALA A 40 -6.38 21.48 -2.94
CA ALA A 40 -7.78 21.84 -3.16
C ALA A 40 -8.40 22.54 -1.94
N LEU A 41 -8.15 22.03 -0.73
CA LEU A 41 -8.64 22.64 0.51
C LEU A 41 -8.02 24.01 0.79
N ARG A 42 -6.77 24.22 0.37
CA ARG A 42 -6.04 25.48 0.58
C ARG A 42 -6.28 26.50 -0.53
N GLY A 43 -7.04 26.15 -1.58
CA GLY A 43 -7.22 27.01 -2.76
C GLY A 43 -5.91 27.29 -3.48
N GLY A 44 -4.97 26.33 -3.46
CA GLY A 44 -3.72 26.41 -4.18
C GLY A 44 -3.91 26.17 -5.69
N ASP A 45 -2.84 26.38 -6.46
CA ASP A 45 -2.83 26.06 -7.89
C ASP A 45 -2.81 24.54 -8.04
N LEU A 46 -3.93 23.99 -8.51
CA LEU A 46 -4.16 22.55 -8.70
C LEU A 46 -3.63 22.08 -10.04
#